data_AF-A0A348UUC7-F1
#
_entry.id   AF-A0A348UUC7-F1
#
_cell.length_a   1.000
_cell.length_b   1.000
_cell.length_c   1.000
_cell.angle_alpha   90.00
_cell.angle_beta   90.00
_cell.angle_gamma   90.00
#
_symmetry.space_group_name_H-M   'P 1'
#
loop_
_entity.id
_entity.type
_entity.pdbx_description
1 polymer ?
#
loop_
_entity_poly.entity_id
_entity_poly.type
_entity_poly.pdbx_seq_one_letter_code
_entity_poly.pdbx_strand_id
1 'polypeptide(L)'
;MKKWKTVFLFLLVLLMAAPLFSAPVPDTGQSKCYNDNVEIPCTSPGEDYYGQDANYTINPMSYTKLDSSGNALSDSATSWAMVRDNVTGLIRELQTCMNEGMDYTKSYDLDKLYA
;
A
#
# COMPACT_ATOMS: atom_id res chain seq x y z
N MET A 1 -6.80 -38.91 35.70
CA MET A 1 -7.52 -37.62 35.56
C MET A 1 -6.63 -36.43 35.20
N LYS A 2 -5.46 -36.23 35.85
CA LYS A 2 -4.54 -35.11 35.54
C LYS A 2 -4.06 -35.09 34.07
N LYS A 3 -3.59 -36.23 33.54
CA LYS A 3 -3.10 -36.35 32.15
C LYS A 3 -4.14 -35.95 31.09
N TRP A 4 -5.42 -36.25 31.33
CA TRP A 4 -6.48 -35.91 30.39
C TRP A 4 -6.84 -34.42 30.41
N LYS A 5 -6.79 -33.79 31.59
CA LYS A 5 -6.96 -32.33 31.71
C LYS A 5 -5.81 -31.59 31.01
N THR A 6 -4.58 -32.09 31.10
CA THR A 6 -3.43 -31.50 30.41
C THR A 6 -3.57 -31.64 28.88
N VAL A 7 -3.98 -32.81 28.39
CA VAL A 7 -4.24 -33.03 26.94
C VAL A 7 -5.36 -32.13 26.44
N PHE A 8 -6.45 -32.01 27.20
CA PHE A 8 -7.57 -31.15 26.84
C PHE A 8 -7.17 -29.67 26.81
N LEU A 9 -6.40 -29.21 27.81
CA LEU A 9 -5.88 -27.84 27.85
C LEU A 9 -4.95 -27.55 26.66
N PHE A 10 -4.11 -28.52 26.26
CA PHE A 10 -3.19 -28.37 25.13
C PHE A 10 -3.95 -28.28 23.79
N LEU A 11 -4.99 -29.11 23.60
CA LEU A 11 -5.86 -29.05 22.43
C LEU A 11 -6.66 -27.75 22.35
N LEU A 12 -7.11 -27.22 23.50
CA LEU A 12 -7.81 -25.94 23.57
C LEU A 12 -6.89 -24.77 23.15
N VAL A 13 -5.63 -24.78 23.56
CA VAL A 13 -4.63 -23.76 23.16
C VAL A 13 -4.32 -23.84 21.66
N LEU A 14 -4.25 -25.04 21.09
CA LEU A 14 -4.08 -25.23 19.64
C LEU A 14 -5.27 -24.71 18.82
N LEU A 15 -6.50 -24.85 19.34
CA LEU A 15 -7.70 -24.31 18.69
C LEU A 15 -7.81 -22.77 18.75
N MET A 16 -7.12 -22.13 19.69
CA MET A 16 -7.11 -20.66 19.84
C MET A 16 -6.01 -19.97 19.04
N ALA A 17 -5.22 -20.70 18.25
CA ALA A 17 -4.25 -20.11 17.33
C ALA A 17 -5.00 -19.36 16.22
N ALA A 18 -5.12 -18.04 16.36
CA ALA A 18 -5.69 -17.20 15.33
C ALA A 18 -4.76 -17.15 14.10
N PRO A 19 -5.30 -17.14 12.88
CA PRO A 19 -4.50 -16.89 11.70
C PRO A 19 -3.87 -15.49 11.78
N LEU A 20 -2.56 -15.42 11.56
CA LEU A 20 -1.87 -14.16 11.34
C LEU A 20 -2.17 -13.69 9.92
N PHE A 21 -2.76 -12.51 9.79
CA PHE A 21 -2.97 -11.88 8.48
C PHE A 21 -1.83 -10.91 8.20
N SER A 22 -1.20 -11.05 7.04
CA SER A 22 -0.32 -10.05 6.46
C SER A 22 -0.96 -9.55 5.17
N ALA A 23 -0.97 -8.24 4.96
CA ALA A 23 -1.31 -7.65 3.68
C ALA A 23 -0.01 -7.40 2.89
N PRO A 24 -0.06 -7.46 1.55
CA PRO A 24 1.05 -6.99 0.72
C PRO A 24 1.25 -5.49 0.95
N VAL A 25 2.50 -5.04 0.90
CA VAL A 25 2.85 -3.62 0.95
C VAL A 25 3.07 -3.15 -0.48
N PRO A 26 2.30 -2.15 -0.99
CA PRO A 26 2.49 -1.65 -2.34
C PRO A 26 3.85 -0.94 -2.44
N ASP A 27 4.49 -1.05 -3.62
CA ASP A 27 5.67 -0.26 -3.96
C ASP A 27 5.30 1.23 -3.92
N THR A 28 6.24 2.10 -3.55
CA THR A 28 5.95 3.56 -3.44
C THR A 28 5.98 4.27 -4.80
N GLY A 29 6.47 3.59 -5.83
CA GLY A 29 6.73 4.17 -7.13
C GLY A 29 8.08 4.88 -7.25
N GLN A 30 8.88 4.88 -6.18
CA GLN A 30 10.25 5.37 -6.23
C GLN A 30 11.08 4.44 -7.13
N SER A 31 11.46 4.93 -8.31
CA SER A 31 12.26 4.20 -9.30
C SER A 31 13.73 4.62 -9.35
N LYS A 32 14.13 5.53 -8.46
CA LYS A 32 15.48 6.10 -8.37
C LYS A 32 16.06 5.87 -6.99
N CYS A 33 17.35 5.58 -6.92
CA CYS A 33 18.09 5.42 -5.67
C CYS A 33 18.84 6.72 -5.32
N TYR A 34 19.06 6.94 -4.03
CA TYR A 34 19.73 8.13 -3.50
C TYR A 34 20.79 7.73 -2.46
N ASN A 35 21.82 8.55 -2.33
CA ASN A 35 22.68 8.56 -1.14
C ASN A 35 22.30 9.75 -0.24
N ASP A 36 23.15 10.09 0.73
CA ASP A 36 22.92 11.19 1.66
C ASP A 36 22.72 12.58 1.01
N ASN A 37 23.09 12.75 -0.27
CA ASN A 37 23.11 14.07 -0.90
C ASN A 37 22.52 14.12 -2.31
N VAL A 38 22.59 13.02 -3.09
CA VAL A 38 22.28 13.01 -4.52
C VAL A 38 21.61 11.72 -4.98
N GLU A 39 20.99 11.77 -6.16
CA GLU A 39 20.54 10.60 -6.90
C GLU A 39 21.76 9.78 -7.38
N ILE A 40 21.65 8.46 -7.27
CA ILE A 40 22.68 7.51 -7.68
C ILE A 40 22.05 6.32 -8.44
N PRO A 41 22.83 5.57 -9.23
CA PRO A 41 22.41 4.26 -9.69
C PRO A 41 22.08 3.34 -8.51
N CYS A 42 21.05 2.50 -8.67
CA CYS A 42 20.68 1.54 -7.64
C CYS A 42 21.79 0.51 -7.42
N THR A 43 22.21 0.36 -6.17
CA THR A 43 23.38 -0.44 -5.79
C THR A 43 23.05 -1.94 -5.74
N SER A 44 24.08 -2.78 -5.60
CA SER A 44 23.96 -4.24 -5.54
C SER A 44 23.90 -4.75 -4.09
N PRO A 45 23.39 -5.97 -3.83
CA PRO A 45 23.39 -6.55 -2.50
C PRO A 45 24.77 -6.54 -1.85
N GLY A 46 24.86 -5.98 -0.64
CA GLY A 46 26.10 -5.88 0.15
C GLY A 46 26.84 -4.56 0.01
N GLU A 47 26.43 -3.69 -0.93
CA GLU A 47 26.94 -2.32 -1.05
C GLU A 47 26.18 -1.36 -0.14
N ASP A 48 26.80 -0.22 0.18
CA ASP A 48 26.12 0.87 0.88
C ASP A 48 24.89 1.34 0.09
N TYR A 49 23.88 1.83 0.81
CA TYR A 49 22.61 2.32 0.25
C TYR A 49 21.79 1.28 -0.53
N TYR A 50 22.14 -0.01 -0.49
CA TYR A 50 21.32 -1.09 -1.03
C TYR A 50 20.11 -1.35 -0.15
N GLY A 51 18.95 -1.58 -0.78
CA GLY A 51 17.71 -1.91 -0.09
C GLY A 51 16.65 -0.81 -0.14
N GLN A 52 16.83 0.19 -1.00
CA GLN A 52 15.81 1.22 -1.27
C GLN A 52 14.66 0.62 -2.09
N ASP A 53 13.52 1.31 -2.12
CA ASP A 53 12.33 0.85 -2.88
C ASP A 53 12.66 0.58 -4.35
N ALA A 54 13.46 1.47 -4.97
CA ALA A 54 13.93 1.35 -6.35
C ALA A 54 14.85 0.15 -6.62
N ASN A 55 15.38 -0.53 -5.60
CA ASN A 55 16.12 -1.79 -5.77
C ASN A 55 15.18 -2.99 -6.01
N TYR A 56 13.87 -2.82 -5.81
CA TYR A 56 12.91 -3.91 -5.85
C TYR A 56 11.71 -3.58 -6.74
N THR A 57 11.01 -4.64 -7.11
CA THR A 57 9.69 -4.57 -7.73
C THR A 57 8.93 -5.73 -7.13
N ILE A 58 8.23 -5.47 -6.04
CA ILE A 58 7.60 -6.52 -5.22
C ILE A 58 6.10 -6.52 -5.50
N ASN A 59 5.44 -5.39 -5.25
CA ASN A 59 4.02 -5.20 -5.50
C ASN A 59 3.84 -3.89 -6.28
N PRO A 60 3.99 -3.92 -7.61
CA PRO A 60 3.87 -2.73 -8.44
C PRO A 60 2.56 -1.98 -8.15
N MET A 61 2.67 -0.67 -8.06
CA MET A 61 1.53 0.22 -7.87
C MET A 61 0.39 -0.09 -8.86
N SER A 62 -0.82 -0.31 -8.33
CA SER A 62 -2.02 -0.55 -9.13
C SER A 62 -3.23 0.03 -8.44
N TYR A 63 -3.99 0.86 -9.16
CA TYR A 63 -5.10 1.61 -8.59
C TYR A 63 -6.32 1.62 -9.49
N THR A 64 -7.50 1.80 -8.89
CA THR A 64 -8.77 1.95 -9.60
C THR A 64 -9.53 3.14 -9.06
N LYS A 65 -9.93 4.04 -9.98
CA LYS A 65 -10.80 5.19 -9.68
C LYS A 65 -12.21 4.68 -9.38
N LEU A 66 -12.83 5.18 -8.31
CA LEU A 66 -14.18 4.82 -7.91
C LEU A 66 -15.09 6.05 -7.83
N ASP A 67 -16.37 5.88 -8.20
CA ASP A 67 -17.41 6.88 -7.93
C ASP A 67 -17.80 6.92 -6.44
N SER A 68 -18.72 7.82 -6.07
CA SER A 68 -19.19 7.98 -4.68
C SER A 68 -19.97 6.77 -4.14
N SER A 69 -20.40 5.87 -5.02
CA SER A 69 -21.07 4.61 -4.65
C SER A 69 -20.08 3.43 -4.60
N GLY A 70 -18.79 3.67 -4.89
CA GLY A 70 -17.75 2.64 -4.91
C GLY A 70 -17.68 1.83 -6.20
N ASN A 71 -18.34 2.26 -7.28
CA ASN A 71 -18.25 1.59 -8.58
C ASN A 71 -16.95 1.98 -9.29
N ALA A 72 -16.33 1.02 -9.98
CA ALA A 72 -15.15 1.26 -10.78
C ALA A 72 -15.45 2.19 -11.98
N LEU A 73 -14.56 3.16 -12.18
CA LEU A 73 -14.56 4.08 -13.30
C LEU A 73 -13.47 3.69 -14.30
N SER A 74 -13.55 4.23 -15.52
CA SER A 74 -12.49 4.06 -16.51
C SER A 74 -11.21 4.80 -16.08
N ASP A 75 -10.06 4.32 -16.54
CA ASP A 75 -8.76 4.99 -16.26
C ASP A 75 -8.73 6.42 -16.80
N SER A 76 -9.44 6.67 -17.91
CA SER A 76 -9.62 7.98 -18.52
C SER A 76 -10.60 8.91 -17.79
N ALA A 77 -11.25 8.46 -16.70
CA ALA A 77 -12.16 9.30 -15.94
C ALA A 77 -11.42 10.51 -15.35
N THR A 78 -12.00 11.69 -15.56
CA THR A 78 -11.45 12.97 -15.11
C THR A 78 -11.95 13.38 -13.72
N SER A 79 -12.93 12.65 -13.17
CA SER A 79 -13.44 12.83 -11.81
C SER A 79 -13.74 11.49 -11.16
N TRP A 80 -13.49 11.40 -9.86
CA TRP A 80 -13.74 10.23 -9.01
C TRP A 80 -13.89 10.72 -7.57
N ALA A 81 -14.54 9.91 -6.73
CA ALA A 81 -14.73 10.23 -5.31
C ALA A 81 -13.70 9.51 -4.42
N MET A 82 -13.28 8.32 -4.84
CA MET A 82 -12.36 7.47 -4.08
C MET A 82 -11.37 6.78 -5.02
N VAL A 83 -10.28 6.27 -4.44
CA VAL A 83 -9.34 5.39 -5.13
C VAL A 83 -9.19 4.11 -4.33
N ARG A 84 -9.26 2.97 -5.03
CA ARG A 84 -8.89 1.67 -4.49
C ARG A 84 -7.44 1.37 -4.86
N ASP A 85 -6.66 0.97 -3.88
CA ASP A 85 -5.39 0.28 -4.08
C ASP A 85 -5.66 -1.21 -4.35
N ASN A 86 -5.29 -1.70 -5.54
CA ASN A 86 -5.52 -3.07 -5.95
C ASN A 86 -4.55 -4.07 -5.30
N VAL A 87 -3.45 -3.59 -4.72
CA VAL A 87 -2.50 -4.42 -3.94
C VAL A 87 -3.09 -4.71 -2.56
N THR A 88 -3.53 -3.66 -1.84
CA THR A 88 -4.00 -3.81 -0.46
C THR A 88 -5.50 -4.03 -0.33
N GLY A 89 -6.28 -3.67 -1.36
CA GLY A 89 -7.75 -3.62 -1.31
C GLY A 89 -8.31 -2.43 -0.51
N LEU A 90 -7.44 -1.56 0.03
CA LEU A 90 -7.86 -0.40 0.79
C LEU A 90 -8.45 0.66 -0.15
N ILE A 91 -9.54 1.28 0.30
CA ILE A 91 -10.19 2.38 -0.40
C ILE A 91 -9.93 3.66 0.40
N ARG A 92 -9.50 4.71 -0.30
CA ARG A 92 -9.27 6.04 0.28
C ARG A 92 -10.13 7.06 -0.44
N GLU A 93 -10.70 7.96 0.34
CA GLU A 93 -11.42 9.12 -0.19
C GLU A 93 -10.43 10.13 -0.78
N LEU A 94 -10.85 10.81 -1.85
CA LEU A 94 -10.10 11.94 -2.36
C LEU A 94 -10.20 13.08 -1.34
N GLN A 95 -9.10 13.37 -0.65
CA GLN A 95 -9.06 14.46 0.32
C GLN A 95 -9.21 15.79 -0.42
N THR A 96 -10.41 16.39 -0.37
CA THR A 96 -10.60 17.76 -0.83
C THR A 96 -9.81 18.68 0.10
N CYS A 97 -8.89 19.47 -0.45
CA CYS A 97 -8.22 20.54 0.29
C CYS A 97 -9.33 21.45 0.86
N MET A 98 -9.53 21.43 2.18
CA MET A 98 -10.40 22.41 2.83
C MET A 98 -9.68 23.75 2.81
N ASN A 99 -9.75 24.46 1.68
CA ASN A 99 -9.55 25.91 1.58
C ASN A 99 -10.08 26.37 0.22
N GLU A 100 -11.03 27.30 0.27
CA GLU A 100 -11.58 28.02 -0.87
C GLU A 100 -10.45 28.61 -1.72
N GLY A 101 -10.20 28.03 -2.90
CA GLY A 101 -9.31 28.62 -3.90
C GLY A 101 -8.10 27.78 -4.35
N MET A 102 -7.97 26.51 -3.99
CA MET A 102 -6.91 25.65 -4.54
C MET A 102 -7.43 24.70 -5.63
N ASP A 103 -6.85 24.91 -6.81
CA ASP A 103 -6.89 24.11 -8.02
C ASP A 103 -6.92 22.59 -7.72
N TYR A 104 -8.03 21.93 -8.09
CA TYR A 104 -8.26 20.49 -7.94
C TYR A 104 -7.25 19.61 -8.70
N THR A 105 -6.31 20.21 -9.42
CA THR A 105 -5.20 19.52 -10.11
C THR A 105 -3.97 19.31 -9.20
N LYS A 106 -4.03 19.72 -7.93
CA LYS A 106 -2.90 19.64 -7.00
C LYS A 106 -3.24 18.99 -5.67
N SER A 107 -3.80 17.78 -5.65
CA SER A 107 -3.50 16.85 -4.56
C SER A 107 -2.05 16.39 -4.76
N TYR A 108 -1.16 16.98 -3.96
CA TYR A 108 0.28 16.95 -4.21
C TYR A 108 0.92 15.55 -4.06
N ASP A 109 0.15 14.57 -3.59
CA ASP A 109 0.66 13.24 -3.25
C ASP A 109 -0.04 12.09 -3.99
N LEU A 110 -1.28 12.28 -4.45
CA LEU A 110 -2.07 11.21 -5.05
C LEU A 110 -2.32 11.44 -6.55
N ASP A 111 -2.53 12.69 -6.98
CA ASP A 111 -2.93 12.97 -8.37
C ASP A 111 -1.82 12.71 -9.40
N LYS A 112 -0.56 12.73 -8.98
CA LYS A 112 0.58 12.39 -9.84
C LYS A 112 0.81 10.89 -10.01
N LEU A 113 0.26 10.06 -9.13
CA LEU A 113 0.36 8.60 -9.20
C LEU A 113 -0.75 7.98 -10.05
N TYR A 114 -1.82 8.73 -10.34
CA TYR A 114 -3.06 8.24 -10.96
C TYR A 114 -3.33 8.80 -12.37
N ALA A 115 -2.34 9.45 -12.99
CA ALA A 115 -2.42 10.04 -14.32
C ALA A 115 -1.67 9.22 -15.37
#